data_AF-A0A256WCV0-F1
#
_entry.id   AF-A0A256WCV0-F1
#
_cell.length_a   1.000
_cell.length_b   1.000
_cell.length_c   1.000
_cell.angle_alpha   90.00
_cell.angle_beta   90.00
_cell.angle_gamma   90.00
#
_symmetry.space_group_name_H-M   'P 1'
#
loop_
_entity.id
_entity.type
_entity.pdbx_description
1 polymer ?
#
loop_
_entity_poly.entity_id
_entity_poly.type
_entity_poly.pdbx_seq_one_letter_code
_entity_poly.pdbx_strand_id
1 'polypeptide(L)'
;DIENMFDPIVDELVILQNFAGVYYPEYNVNTLGGWDQNSGYLVKVTENCQLRVFGDASDGGPLELSNGWNLIPVKGFCDVDTEALFNGIIDDLIIVKEVAGAGVYWPAQAVNTIPTLNPGKAYFVKLTSDQTITFPGCE
;
A
#
# COMPACT_ATOMS: atom_id res chain seq x y z
N ASP A 1 -5.59 -17.99 -2.27
CA ASP A 1 -5.06 -17.14 -3.37
C ASP A 1 -5.87 -15.85 -3.41
N ILE A 2 -5.58 -14.95 -4.36
CA ILE A 2 -6.31 -13.68 -4.48
C ILE A 2 -7.79 -13.89 -4.77
N GLU A 3 -8.15 -14.88 -5.59
CA GLU A 3 -9.54 -15.19 -5.92
C GLU A 3 -10.36 -15.50 -4.66
N ASN A 4 -9.88 -16.44 -3.83
CA ASN A 4 -10.55 -16.79 -2.59
C ASN A 4 -10.60 -15.64 -1.57
N MET A 5 -9.58 -14.77 -1.56
CA MET A 5 -9.53 -13.65 -0.61
C MET A 5 -10.52 -12.55 -0.96
N PHE A 6 -10.77 -12.33 -2.26
CA PHE A 6 -11.69 -11.30 -2.75
C PHE A 6 -13.09 -11.83 -3.07
N ASP A 7 -13.31 -13.15 -3.01
CA ASP A 7 -14.61 -13.80 -3.17
C ASP A 7 -15.74 -13.12 -2.36
N PRO A 8 -15.55 -12.69 -1.10
CA PRO A 8 -16.61 -12.03 -0.32
C PRO A 8 -17.10 -10.70 -0.90
N ILE A 9 -16.36 -10.08 -1.83
CA ILE A 9 -16.72 -8.82 -2.48
C ILE A 9 -16.61 -8.93 -4.02
N VAL A 10 -16.68 -10.14 -4.58
CA VAL A 10 -16.41 -10.37 -6.01
C VAL A 10 -17.44 -9.68 -6.91
N ASP A 11 -18.68 -9.57 -6.45
CA ASP A 11 -19.77 -8.92 -7.18
C ASP A 11 -19.57 -7.40 -7.27
N GLU A 12 -18.93 -6.79 -6.26
CA GLU A 12 -18.58 -5.37 -6.26
C GLU A 12 -17.20 -5.09 -6.87
N LEU A 13 -16.31 -6.10 -6.93
CA LEU A 13 -14.94 -5.94 -7.40
C LEU A 13 -14.87 -5.74 -8.91
N VAL A 14 -14.45 -4.55 -9.33
CA VAL A 14 -14.13 -4.27 -10.73
C VAL A 14 -12.74 -4.80 -11.07
N ILE A 15 -11.72 -4.34 -10.32
CA ILE A 15 -10.32 -4.65 -10.63
C ILE A 15 -9.46 -4.49 -9.37
N LEU A 16 -8.54 -5.44 -9.19
CA LEU A 16 -7.43 -5.38 -8.24
C LEU A 16 -6.13 -5.34 -9.05
N GLN A 17 -5.20 -4.44 -8.71
CA GLN A 17 -3.92 -4.37 -9.43
C GLN A 17 -2.78 -3.86 -8.55
N ASN A 18 -1.57 -4.23 -8.92
CA ASN A 18 -0.33 -3.61 -8.45
C ASN A 18 0.61 -3.41 -9.66
N PHE A 19 1.89 -3.12 -9.43
CA PHE A 19 2.84 -2.96 -10.54
C PHE A 19 3.20 -4.27 -11.27
N ALA A 20 2.93 -5.43 -10.67
CA ALA A 20 3.25 -6.74 -11.23
C ALA A 20 2.11 -7.34 -12.07
N GLY A 21 0.85 -6.96 -11.82
CA GLY A 21 -0.27 -7.56 -12.52
C GLY A 21 -1.65 -7.07 -12.11
N VAL A 22 -2.64 -7.83 -12.55
CA VAL A 22 -4.06 -7.51 -12.38
C VAL A 22 -4.88 -8.77 -12.06
N TYR A 23 -5.91 -8.60 -11.25
CA TYR A 23 -7.05 -9.50 -11.13
C TYR A 23 -8.32 -8.74 -11.56
N TYR A 24 -8.94 -9.23 -12.64
CA TYR A 24 -10.12 -8.65 -13.29
C TYR A 24 -11.17 -9.77 -13.47
N PRO A 25 -12.06 -9.96 -12.47
CA PRO A 25 -13.01 -11.09 -12.44
C PRO A 25 -13.94 -11.14 -13.66
N GLU A 26 -14.49 -9.98 -14.06
CA GLU A 26 -15.45 -9.88 -15.18
C GLU A 26 -14.90 -10.46 -16.50
N TYR A 27 -13.59 -10.32 -16.72
CA TYR A 27 -12.92 -10.82 -17.92
C TYR A 27 -12.18 -12.15 -17.70
N ASN A 28 -12.33 -12.76 -16.52
CA ASN A 28 -11.64 -13.99 -16.13
C ASN A 28 -10.10 -13.88 -16.28
N VAL A 29 -9.54 -12.72 -15.90
CA VAL A 29 -8.09 -12.45 -15.96
C VAL A 29 -7.53 -12.41 -14.54
N ASN A 30 -6.53 -13.24 -14.26
CA ASN A 30 -5.73 -13.17 -13.04
C ASN A 30 -4.25 -13.40 -13.36
N THR A 31 -3.45 -12.33 -13.27
CA THR A 31 -1.99 -12.39 -13.44
C THR A 31 -1.22 -12.07 -12.16
N LEU A 32 -1.91 -11.72 -11.07
CA LEU A 32 -1.30 -11.45 -9.77
C LEU A 32 -0.85 -12.75 -9.09
N GLY A 33 -1.55 -13.85 -9.34
CA GLY A 33 -1.29 -15.13 -8.69
C GLY A 33 -1.64 -15.07 -7.19
N GLY A 34 -0.62 -15.09 -6.33
CA GLY A 34 -0.77 -15.09 -4.88
C GLY A 34 -0.79 -13.69 -4.26
N TRP A 35 -1.27 -13.60 -3.02
CA TRP A 35 -1.17 -12.37 -2.23
C TRP A 35 0.27 -12.15 -1.78
N ASP A 36 0.81 -10.95 -2.01
CA ASP A 36 2.11 -10.52 -1.52
C ASP A 36 1.93 -9.46 -0.43
N GLN A 37 2.26 -9.81 0.81
CA GLN A 37 2.18 -8.93 1.97
C GLN A 37 3.15 -7.72 1.92
N ASN A 38 4.14 -7.74 1.02
CA ASN A 38 5.05 -6.63 0.81
C ASN A 38 4.59 -5.68 -0.31
N SER A 39 3.52 -6.02 -1.02
CA SER A 39 2.94 -5.18 -2.06
C SER A 39 1.72 -4.42 -1.54
N GLY A 40 1.61 -3.15 -1.90
CA GLY A 40 0.33 -2.47 -1.90
C GLY A 40 -0.50 -2.86 -3.12
N TYR A 41 -1.81 -2.64 -3.06
CA TYR A 41 -2.73 -2.93 -4.17
C TYR A 41 -3.74 -1.79 -4.33
N LEU A 42 -4.13 -1.53 -5.58
CA LEU A 42 -5.27 -0.69 -5.90
C LEU A 42 -6.50 -1.59 -6.06
N VAL A 43 -7.54 -1.28 -5.31
CA VAL A 43 -8.85 -1.95 -5.41
C VAL A 43 -9.85 -0.95 -5.96
N LYS A 44 -10.56 -1.31 -7.03
CA LYS A 44 -11.71 -0.56 -7.53
C LYS A 44 -12.95 -1.41 -7.37
N VAL A 45 -13.97 -0.81 -6.74
CA VAL A 45 -15.28 -1.42 -6.53
C VAL A 45 -16.37 -0.57 -7.16
N THR A 46 -17.51 -1.18 -7.49
CA THR A 46 -18.68 -0.51 -8.06
C THR A 46 -19.47 0.27 -7.00
N GLU A 47 -19.47 -0.21 -5.75
CA GLU A 47 -20.16 0.40 -4.61
C GLU A 47 -19.42 0.15 -3.29
N ASN A 48 -19.88 0.79 -2.21
CA ASN A 48 -19.27 0.64 -0.90
C ASN A 48 -19.51 -0.76 -0.33
N CYS A 49 -18.44 -1.53 -0.13
CA CYS A 49 -18.47 -2.88 0.43
C CYS A 49 -17.50 -3.02 1.62
N GLN A 50 -17.56 -4.14 2.33
CA GLN A 50 -16.61 -4.48 3.39
C GLN A 50 -15.93 -5.81 3.09
N LEU A 51 -14.61 -5.77 2.96
CA LEU A 51 -13.78 -6.96 2.90
C LEU A 51 -13.08 -7.15 4.24
N ARG A 52 -13.24 -8.33 4.85
CA ARG A 52 -12.50 -8.72 6.06
C ARG A 52 -11.40 -9.71 5.68
N VAL A 53 -10.15 -9.29 5.85
CA VAL A 53 -8.98 -10.14 5.63
C VAL A 53 -8.49 -10.65 6.99
N PHE A 54 -8.20 -11.95 7.07
CA PHE A 54 -7.62 -12.59 8.24
C PHE A 54 -6.18 -12.98 7.93
N GLY A 55 -5.30 -12.84 8.91
CA GLY A 55 -3.90 -13.22 8.80
C GLY A 55 -3.23 -13.16 10.16
N ASP A 56 -2.01 -13.67 10.22
CA ASP A 56 -1.18 -13.57 11.41
C ASP A 56 -0.59 -12.17 11.55
N ALA A 57 -0.29 -11.80 12.79
CA ALA A 57 0.42 -10.56 13.05
C ALA A 57 1.81 -10.61 12.40
N SER A 58 2.17 -9.52 11.72
CA SER A 58 3.50 -9.32 11.14
C SER A 58 4.16 -8.17 11.88
N ASP A 59 5.40 -8.39 12.32
CA ASP A 59 6.17 -7.47 13.16
C ASP A 59 6.70 -6.23 12.41
N GLY A 60 6.13 -5.89 11.25
CA GLY A 60 6.52 -4.68 10.51
C GLY A 60 7.91 -4.74 9.87
N GLY A 61 8.43 -5.95 9.61
CA GLY A 61 9.77 -6.19 9.07
C GLY A 61 10.10 -5.40 7.79
N PRO A 62 11.40 -5.35 7.40
CA PRO A 62 11.89 -4.44 6.39
C PRO A 62 11.11 -4.54 5.08
N LEU A 63 10.88 -3.39 4.45
CA LEU A 63 10.31 -3.28 3.13
C LEU A 63 11.34 -2.66 2.22
N GLU A 64 11.69 -3.37 1.15
CA GLU A 64 12.57 -2.90 0.09
C GLU A 64 11.78 -2.06 -0.90
N LEU A 65 12.31 -0.90 -1.26
CA LEU A 65 11.75 0.03 -2.22
C LEU A 65 12.78 0.27 -3.32
N SER A 66 12.34 0.22 -4.57
CA SER A 66 13.18 0.52 -5.72
C SER A 66 13.17 2.02 -6.04
N ASN A 67 14.18 2.47 -6.79
CA ASN A 67 14.16 3.79 -7.42
C ASN A 67 12.87 3.97 -8.25
N GLY A 68 12.28 5.16 -8.17
CA GLY A 68 11.05 5.49 -8.87
C GLY A 68 9.83 5.23 -8.01
N TRP A 69 8.72 4.84 -8.64
CA TRP A 69 7.44 4.64 -7.96
C TRP A 69 7.32 3.26 -7.35
N ASN A 70 6.96 3.24 -6.07
CA ASN A 70 6.61 2.07 -5.30
C ASN A 70 5.16 2.20 -4.82
N LEU A 71 4.48 1.08 -4.68
CA LEU A 71 3.16 1.00 -4.10
C LEU A 71 3.28 0.13 -2.85
N ILE A 72 3.33 0.77 -1.69
CA ILE A 72 3.65 0.10 -0.44
C ILE A 72 2.39 -0.11 0.40
N PRO A 73 2.29 -1.25 1.12
CA PRO A 73 1.29 -1.42 2.17
C PRO A 73 1.74 -0.69 3.44
N VAL A 74 0.80 -0.43 4.36
CA VAL A 74 1.16 -0.14 5.76
C VAL A 74 1.28 -1.48 6.50
N LYS A 75 2.50 -1.86 6.90
CA LYS A 75 2.71 -3.08 7.67
C LYS A 75 2.40 -2.83 9.15
N GLY A 76 1.57 -3.68 9.73
CA GLY A 76 1.15 -3.60 11.14
C GLY A 76 -0.31 -3.22 11.30
N PHE A 77 -0.76 -3.09 12.56
CA PHE A 77 -2.15 -2.80 12.92
C PHE A 77 -2.33 -1.42 13.55
N CYS A 78 -1.27 -0.62 13.60
CA CYS A 78 -1.28 0.69 14.22
C CYS A 78 -0.94 1.77 13.21
N ASP A 79 -1.50 2.94 13.46
CA ASP A 79 -1.20 4.15 12.73
C ASP A 79 0.29 4.50 12.85
N VAL A 80 0.91 4.85 11.73
CA VAL A 80 2.35 5.16 11.65
C VAL A 80 2.54 6.62 11.27
N ASP A 81 3.36 7.34 12.02
CA ASP A 81 3.73 8.71 11.68
C ASP A 81 4.54 8.74 10.37
N THR A 82 4.05 9.51 9.40
CA THR A 82 4.63 9.53 8.06
C THR A 82 6.04 10.12 8.06
N GLU A 83 6.28 11.19 8.83
CA GLU A 83 7.61 11.81 8.85
C GLU A 83 8.61 10.91 9.55
N ALA A 84 8.24 10.30 10.67
CA ALA A 84 9.07 9.38 11.41
C ALA A 84 9.46 8.14 10.58
N LEU A 85 8.53 7.56 9.83
CA LEU A 85 8.80 6.39 8.97
C LEU A 85 9.85 6.70 7.90
N PHE A 86 9.75 7.87 7.27
CA PHE A 86 10.60 8.23 6.14
C PHE A 86 11.82 9.07 6.52
N ASN A 87 11.96 9.47 7.78
CA ASN A 87 13.08 10.31 8.23
C ASN A 87 14.46 9.70 7.92
N GLY A 88 14.59 8.37 7.99
CA GLY A 88 15.83 7.67 7.67
C GLY A 88 16.23 7.71 6.18
N ILE A 89 15.29 8.03 5.29
CA ILE A 89 15.49 8.06 3.83
C ILE A 89 15.06 9.40 3.23
N ILE A 90 15.00 10.44 4.05
CA ILE A 90 14.38 11.72 3.66
C ILE A 90 15.07 12.40 2.47
N ASP A 91 16.39 12.22 2.35
CA ASP A 91 17.19 12.76 1.25
C ASP A 91 16.88 12.10 -0.10
N ASP A 92 16.38 10.86 -0.08
CA ASP A 92 16.00 10.10 -1.26
C ASP A 92 14.48 10.10 -1.53
N LEU A 93 13.70 10.63 -0.59
CA LEU A 93 12.24 10.71 -0.69
C LEU A 93 11.82 11.93 -1.50
N ILE A 94 11.15 11.69 -2.63
CA ILE A 94 10.52 12.77 -3.42
C ILE A 94 9.14 13.10 -2.88
N ILE A 95 8.26 12.09 -2.79
CA ILE A 95 6.85 12.28 -2.45
C ILE A 95 6.20 10.97 -1.99
N VAL A 96 5.26 11.08 -1.05
CA VAL A 96 4.32 10.02 -0.66
C VAL A 96 2.92 10.49 -0.96
N LYS A 97 2.05 9.64 -1.53
CA LYS A 97 0.70 10.01 -1.93
C LYS A 97 -0.30 8.90 -1.60
N GLU A 98 -1.51 9.27 -1.20
CA GLU A 98 -2.63 8.34 -1.13
C GLU A 98 -2.96 7.73 -2.50
N VAL A 99 -3.37 6.46 -2.49
CA VAL A 99 -3.84 5.75 -3.69
C VAL A 99 -5.20 6.29 -4.16
N ALA A 100 -6.16 6.39 -3.24
CA ALA A 100 -7.55 6.75 -3.51
C ALA A 100 -7.95 8.11 -2.89
N GLY A 101 -6.99 9.01 -2.71
CA GLY A 101 -7.20 10.30 -2.05
C GLY A 101 -6.31 11.41 -2.60
N ALA A 102 -6.47 12.60 -2.01
CA ALA A 102 -5.71 13.81 -2.35
C ALA A 102 -4.53 14.05 -1.39
N GLY A 103 -4.41 13.23 -0.35
CA GLY A 103 -3.36 13.34 0.65
C GLY A 103 -1.96 13.12 0.07
N VAL A 104 -1.00 13.93 0.55
CA VAL A 104 0.37 13.94 0.06
C VAL A 104 1.35 14.39 1.15
N TYR A 105 2.49 13.74 1.20
CA TYR A 105 3.66 14.19 1.93
C TYR A 105 4.76 14.51 0.93
N TRP A 106 5.16 15.78 0.87
CA TRP A 106 6.16 16.30 -0.05
C TRP A 106 7.17 17.16 0.74
N PRO A 107 8.27 16.54 1.21
CA PRO A 107 9.25 17.20 2.08
C PRO A 107 9.83 18.48 1.49
N ALA A 108 10.24 18.43 0.21
CA ALA A 108 10.86 19.57 -0.48
C ALA A 108 9.93 20.79 -0.63
N GLN A 109 8.62 20.63 -0.44
CA GLN A 109 7.64 21.72 -0.48
C GLN A 109 7.09 22.05 0.90
N ALA A 110 7.59 21.42 1.96
CA ALA A 110 7.06 21.51 3.32
C ALA A 110 5.55 21.21 3.39
N VAL A 111 5.07 20.27 2.57
CA VAL A 111 3.66 19.85 2.57
C VAL A 111 3.55 18.50 3.24
N ASN A 112 2.68 18.42 4.26
CA ASN A 112 2.27 17.15 4.85
C ASN A 112 0.76 17.18 5.12
N THR A 113 -0.02 16.55 4.24
CA THR A 113 -1.47 16.37 4.42
C THR A 113 -1.85 14.94 4.77
N ILE A 114 -0.85 14.05 4.91
CA ILE A 114 -0.98 12.68 5.42
C ILE A 114 -0.02 12.49 6.60
N PRO A 115 -0.27 13.14 7.75
CA PRO A 115 0.62 13.03 8.91
C PRO A 115 0.73 11.57 9.42
N THR A 116 -0.23 10.73 9.05
CA THR A 116 -0.33 9.35 9.50
C THR A 116 -0.65 8.42 8.34
N LEU A 117 0.06 7.29 8.28
CA LEU A 117 -0.24 6.16 7.42
C LEU A 117 -1.11 5.15 8.18
N ASN A 118 -2.27 4.80 7.63
CA ASN A 118 -3.22 3.94 8.31
C ASN A 118 -3.11 2.47 7.85
N PRO A 119 -3.15 1.50 8.77
CA PRO A 119 -3.32 0.08 8.45
C PRO A 119 -4.50 -0.17 7.51
N GLY A 120 -4.35 -1.16 6.63
CA GLY A 120 -5.35 -1.49 5.60
C GLY A 120 -5.39 -0.54 4.40
N LYS A 121 -4.57 0.52 4.40
CA LYS A 121 -4.33 1.37 3.22
C LYS A 121 -2.98 1.05 2.56
N ALA A 122 -2.85 1.51 1.33
CA ALA A 122 -1.61 1.53 0.57
C ALA A 122 -1.29 2.96 0.11
N TYR A 123 0.00 3.24 -0.09
CA TYR A 123 0.50 4.55 -0.45
C TYR A 123 1.50 4.44 -1.60
N PHE A 124 1.46 5.41 -2.50
CA PHE A 124 2.50 5.58 -3.50
C PHE A 124 3.69 6.31 -2.88
N VAL A 125 4.89 5.76 -3.06
CA VAL A 125 6.15 6.38 -2.61
C VAL A 125 7.06 6.52 -3.82
N LYS A 126 7.61 7.72 -4.03
CA LYS A 126 8.58 7.96 -5.09
C LYS A 126 9.96 8.27 -4.52
N LEU A 127 10.97 7.52 -4.98
CA LEU A 127 12.35 7.64 -4.52
C LEU A 127 13.32 8.00 -5.66
N THR A 128 14.47 8.56 -5.31
CA THR A 128 15.61 8.80 -6.22
C THR A 128 16.63 7.66 -6.27
N SER A 129 16.60 6.74 -5.31
CA SER A 129 17.47 5.56 -5.23
C SER A 129 16.74 4.40 -4.52
N ASP A 130 17.31 3.20 -4.57
CA ASP A 130 16.79 2.04 -3.85
C ASP A 130 17.00 2.25 -2.34
N GLN A 131 15.97 1.95 -1.54
CA GLN A 131 15.97 2.19 -0.10
C GLN A 131 15.23 1.07 0.65
N THR A 132 15.48 0.96 1.94
CA THR A 132 14.75 0.05 2.82
C THR A 132 14.10 0.87 3.94
N ILE A 133 12.81 0.66 4.19
CA ILE A 133 12.11 1.21 5.36
C ILE A 133 11.68 0.08 6.29
N THR A 134 11.53 0.39 7.57
CA THR A 134 11.00 -0.56 8.57
C THR A 134 9.83 0.08 9.28
N PHE A 135 8.70 -0.62 9.33
CA PHE A 135 7.53 -0.12 10.05
C PHE A 135 7.75 -0.31 11.55
N PRO A 136 7.38 0.67 12.39
CA PRO A 136 7.45 0.49 13.83
C PRO A 136 6.45 -0.58 14.28
N GLY A 137 6.77 -1.26 15.38
CA GLY A 137 5.79 -2.11 16.06
C GLY A 137 4.64 -1.28 16.65
N CYS A 138 3.51 -1.94 16.88
CA CYS A 138 2.45 -1.38 17.71
C CYS A 138 2.92 -1.27 19.16
N GLU A 139 2.78 -0.10 19.77
CA GLU A 139 2.92 0.09 21.23
C GLU A 139 1.66 -0.32 22.00
#